data_AF-A0A316P303-F1
#
_entry.id   AF-A0A316P303-F1
#
_cell.length_a   1.000
_cell.length_b   1.000
_cell.length_c   1.000
_cell.angle_alpha   90.00
_cell.angle_beta   90.00
_cell.angle_gamma   90.00
#
_symmetry.space_group_name_H-M   'P 1'
#
loop_
_entity.id
_entity.type
_entity.pdbx_description
1 polymer ?
#
loop_
_entity_poly.entity_id
_entity_poly.type
_entity_poly.pdbx_seq_one_letter_code
_entity_poly.pdbx_strand_id
1 'polypeptide(L)'
;MNKEQYLNKRNQMMGEAENLLEEGKVKEAEAKMKEVEELDQTFEDATKAQANLNALRGNGVVTNISNLTAQVKAQGTLGSTHLATPEAGANHQAEKELYNTAFMKTLMGSTLNKEEMDAFNSVNDKFRNSMQTAEQHQVLIPETIKEGIWKEIGELHPIFADVRPTYVKGDLTIIKEKTEGTDAEWVDEETEGTDADT
;
A
#
# COMPACT_ATOMS: atom_id res chain seq x y z
N MET A 1 -31.38 11.45 -9.67
CA MET A 1 -32.14 10.40 -8.97
C MET A 1 -31.42 10.08 -7.67
N ASN A 2 -32.10 9.94 -6.54
CA ASN A 2 -31.43 9.46 -5.32
C ASN A 2 -31.32 7.92 -5.35
N LYS A 3 -30.42 7.35 -4.53
CA LYS A 3 -30.16 5.89 -4.51
C LYS A 3 -31.42 5.07 -4.24
N GLU A 4 -32.29 5.55 -3.35
CA GLU A 4 -33.51 4.86 -2.95
C GLU A 4 -34.55 4.81 -4.09
N GLN A 5 -34.72 5.91 -4.82
CA GLN A 5 -35.56 5.97 -6.01
C GLN A 5 -35.02 5.04 -7.10
N TYR A 6 -33.71 4.99 -7.29
CA TYR A 6 -33.05 4.10 -8.25
C TYR A 6 -33.34 2.63 -7.94
N LEU A 7 -33.12 2.21 -6.70
CA LEU A 7 -33.38 0.84 -6.27
C LEU A 7 -34.85 0.45 -6.44
N ASN A 8 -35.78 1.33 -6.06
CA ASN A 8 -37.21 1.06 -6.24
C ASN A 8 -37.58 0.89 -7.72
N LYS A 9 -37.08 1.77 -8.60
CA LYS A 9 -37.40 1.72 -10.03
C LYS A 9 -36.78 0.50 -10.71
N ARG A 10 -35.54 0.15 -10.36
CA ARG A 10 -34.85 -1.05 -10.83
C ARG A 10 -35.57 -2.32 -10.40
N ASN A 11 -35.96 -2.42 -9.13
CA ASN A 11 -36.69 -3.59 -8.61
C ASN A 11 -38.05 -3.75 -9.29
N GLN A 12 -38.77 -2.66 -9.55
CA GLN A 12 -40.02 -2.69 -10.30
C GLN A 12 -39.82 -3.22 -11.72
N MET A 13 -38.84 -2.69 -12.46
CA MET A 13 -38.55 -3.13 -13.82
C MET A 13 -38.06 -4.59 -13.89
N MET A 14 -37.29 -5.03 -12.91
CA MET A 14 -36.87 -6.43 -12.79
C MET A 14 -38.05 -7.37 -12.53
N GLY A 15 -38.96 -7.01 -11.62
CA GLY A 15 -40.18 -7.79 -11.39
C GLY A 15 -41.11 -7.83 -12.63
N GLU A 16 -41.20 -6.73 -13.38
CA GLU A 16 -41.90 -6.70 -14.67
C GLU A 16 -41.23 -7.64 -15.69
N ALA A 17 -39.90 -7.64 -15.77
CA ALA A 17 -39.16 -8.52 -16.68
C ALA A 17 -39.31 -10.01 -16.30
N GLU A 18 -39.28 -10.34 -15.00
CA GLU A 18 -39.51 -11.70 -14.50
C GLU A 18 -40.91 -12.20 -14.85
N ASN A 19 -41.95 -11.39 -14.63
CA ASN A 19 -43.32 -11.73 -15.02
C ASN A 19 -43.46 -11.96 -16.54
N LEU A 20 -42.80 -11.12 -17.37
CA LEU A 20 -42.81 -11.28 -18.83
C LEU A 20 -42.08 -12.57 -19.28
N LEU A 21 -41.06 -12.98 -18.53
CA LEU A 21 -40.36 -14.25 -18.73
C LEU A 21 -41.24 -15.45 -18.38
N GLU A 22 -41.99 -15.38 -17.26
CA GLU A 22 -42.97 -16.39 -16.88
C GLU A 22 -44.12 -16.50 -17.89
N GLU A 23 -44.55 -15.38 -18.48
CA GLU A 23 -45.54 -15.34 -19.56
C GLU A 23 -45.00 -15.83 -20.92
N GLY A 24 -43.71 -16.17 -21.02
CA GLY A 24 -43.05 -16.63 -22.25
C GLY A 24 -42.80 -15.52 -23.28
N LYS A 25 -42.95 -14.25 -22.91
CA LYS A 25 -42.75 -13.07 -23.77
C LYS A 25 -41.31 -12.60 -23.75
N VAL A 26 -40.40 -13.47 -24.19
CA VAL A 26 -38.95 -13.27 -24.12
C VAL A 26 -38.48 -11.95 -24.75
N LYS A 27 -39.07 -11.52 -25.87
CA LYS A 27 -38.71 -10.25 -26.53
C LYS A 27 -39.07 -9.00 -25.71
N GLU A 28 -40.19 -9.04 -24.99
CA GLU A 28 -40.62 -7.93 -24.13
C GLU A 28 -39.80 -7.89 -22.84
N ALA A 29 -39.46 -9.06 -22.29
CA ALA A 29 -38.52 -9.18 -21.18
C ALA A 29 -37.12 -8.64 -21.55
N GLU A 30 -36.62 -8.95 -22.75
CA GLU A 30 -35.34 -8.42 -23.24
C GLU A 30 -35.37 -6.90 -23.41
N ALA A 31 -36.48 -6.33 -23.90
CA ALA A 31 -36.66 -4.88 -23.97
C ALA A 31 -36.63 -4.24 -22.57
N LYS A 32 -37.30 -4.86 -21.58
CA LYS A 32 -37.29 -4.39 -20.19
C LYS A 32 -35.92 -4.50 -19.53
N MET A 33 -35.15 -5.54 -19.83
CA MET A 33 -33.76 -5.65 -19.34
C MET A 33 -32.87 -4.54 -19.92
N LYS A 34 -33.06 -4.15 -21.19
CA LYS A 34 -32.37 -2.99 -21.77
C LYS A 34 -32.75 -1.68 -21.09
N GLU A 35 -34.03 -1.49 -20.74
CA GLU A 35 -34.47 -0.33 -19.95
C GLU A 35 -33.79 -0.28 -18.57
N VAL A 36 -33.56 -1.43 -17.94
CA VAL A 36 -32.81 -1.52 -16.67
C VAL A 36 -31.34 -1.15 -16.87
N GLU A 37 -30.70 -1.64 -17.94
CA GLU A 37 -29.30 -1.29 -18.26
C GLU A 37 -29.13 0.21 -18.54
N GLU A 38 -30.07 0.83 -19.27
CA GLU A 38 -30.10 2.27 -19.47
C GLU A 38 -30.30 3.04 -18.15
N LEU A 39 -31.19 2.55 -17.27
CA LEU A 39 -31.39 3.14 -15.95
C LEU A 39 -30.10 3.09 -15.10
N ASP A 40 -29.42 1.95 -15.10
CA ASP A 40 -28.15 1.73 -14.39
C ASP A 40 -27.07 2.70 -14.92
N GLN A 41 -26.94 2.82 -16.25
CA GLN A 41 -25.99 3.73 -16.88
C GLN A 41 -26.26 5.20 -16.53
N THR A 42 -27.52 5.63 -16.58
CA THR A 42 -27.88 7.03 -16.24
C THR A 42 -27.61 7.36 -14.78
N PHE A 43 -27.74 6.38 -13.88
CA PHE A 43 -27.44 6.55 -12.47
C PHE A 43 -25.92 6.69 -12.24
N GLU A 44 -25.12 5.81 -12.83
CA GLU A 44 -23.65 5.87 -12.75
C GLU A 44 -23.08 7.16 -13.34
N ASP A 45 -23.61 7.63 -14.47
CA ASP A 45 -23.17 8.90 -15.05
C ASP A 45 -23.53 10.09 -14.16
N ALA A 46 -24.71 10.07 -13.53
CA ALA A 46 -25.12 11.11 -12.59
C ALA A 46 -24.29 11.11 -11.31
N THR A 47 -23.98 9.94 -10.74
CA THR A 47 -23.13 9.83 -9.54
C THR A 47 -21.70 10.26 -9.83
N LYS A 48 -21.14 9.87 -10.98
CA LYS A 48 -19.81 10.29 -11.44
C LYS A 48 -19.76 11.80 -11.67
N ALA A 49 -20.76 12.37 -12.33
CA ALA A 49 -20.86 13.82 -12.53
C ALA A 49 -20.96 14.57 -11.19
N GLN A 50 -21.77 14.07 -10.25
CA GLN A 50 -21.90 14.66 -8.91
C GLN A 50 -20.59 14.56 -8.12
N ALA A 51 -19.89 13.43 -8.20
CA ALA A 51 -18.58 13.25 -7.55
C ALA A 51 -17.53 14.21 -8.13
N ASN A 52 -17.49 14.36 -9.46
CA ASN A 52 -16.62 15.32 -10.14
C ASN A 52 -16.94 16.77 -9.75
N LEU A 53 -18.23 17.12 -9.65
CA LEU A 53 -18.69 18.43 -9.20
C LEU A 53 -18.28 18.69 -7.74
N ASN A 54 -18.45 17.71 -6.86
CA ASN A 54 -18.04 17.80 -5.45
C ASN A 54 -16.52 17.92 -5.31
N ALA A 55 -15.75 17.19 -6.12
CA ALA A 55 -14.30 17.33 -6.19
C ALA A 55 -13.88 18.73 -6.66
N LEU A 56 -14.56 19.29 -7.67
CA LEU A 56 -14.30 20.63 -8.17
C LEU A 56 -14.72 21.74 -7.18
N ARG A 57 -15.76 21.50 -6.37
CA ARG A 57 -16.15 22.39 -5.25
C ARG A 57 -15.19 22.32 -4.06
N GLY A 58 -14.40 21.25 -3.96
CA GLY A 58 -13.47 20.96 -2.87
C GLY A 58 -12.17 21.76 -2.87
N ASN A 59 -12.21 23.05 -3.21
CA ASN A 59 -11.04 23.94 -3.13
C ASN A 59 -11.34 25.31 -2.49
N GLY A 60 -12.25 25.36 -1.51
CA GLY A 60 -12.79 26.64 -1.02
C GLY A 60 -13.16 26.75 0.47
N VAL A 61 -12.62 25.93 1.38
CA VAL A 61 -12.66 26.27 2.81
C VAL A 61 -11.28 26.04 3.42
N VAL A 62 -10.37 26.98 3.18
CA VAL A 62 -9.33 27.27 4.16
C VAL A 62 -10.07 27.87 5.35
N THR A 63 -10.50 27.06 6.31
CA THR A 63 -10.92 27.57 7.61
C THR A 63 -9.75 28.38 8.15
N ASN A 64 -9.93 29.69 8.35
CA ASN A 64 -8.88 30.54 8.85
C ASN A 64 -8.66 30.20 10.34
N ILE A 65 -7.67 29.33 10.61
CA ILE A 65 -7.37 28.78 11.95
C ILE A 65 -6.94 29.89 12.94
N SER A 66 -6.67 31.10 12.47
CA SER A 66 -6.20 32.22 13.29
C SER A 66 -7.23 32.78 14.30
N ASN A 67 -8.53 32.46 14.16
CA ASN A 67 -9.59 33.06 15.00
C ASN A 67 -10.27 32.10 15.99
N LEU A 68 -9.79 30.85 16.14
CA LEU A 68 -10.39 29.88 17.05
C LEU A 68 -9.55 29.66 18.33
N THR A 69 -9.21 30.75 19.02
CA THR A 69 -8.66 30.70 20.39
C THR A 69 -9.77 30.50 21.42
N ALA A 70 -10.41 29.34 21.40
CA ALA A 70 -11.24 28.87 22.51
C ALA A 70 -10.50 27.75 23.26
N GLN A 71 -10.12 28.02 24.51
CA GLN A 71 -9.52 27.03 25.40
C GLN A 71 -10.46 25.83 25.59
N VAL A 72 -10.11 24.68 25.01
CA VAL A 72 -10.78 23.42 25.30
C VAL A 72 -10.12 22.81 26.55
N LYS A 73 -10.79 22.90 27.70
CA LYS A 73 -10.44 22.10 28.89
C LYS A 73 -10.69 20.63 28.58
N ALA A 74 -9.65 19.83 28.73
CA ALA A 74 -9.72 18.38 28.60
C ALA A 74 -10.60 17.78 29.71
N GLN A 75 -11.75 17.22 29.33
CA GLN A 75 -12.48 16.25 30.14
C GLN A 75 -13.08 15.21 29.20
N GLY A 76 -12.75 13.95 29.47
CA GLY A 76 -12.71 12.88 28.47
C GLY A 76 -14.02 12.49 27.82
N THR A 77 -13.90 12.09 26.55
CA THR A 77 -14.79 11.15 25.85
C THR A 77 -14.00 10.51 24.70
N LEU A 78 -14.10 9.19 24.61
CA LEU A 78 -13.46 8.34 23.61
C LEU A 78 -13.88 8.72 22.18
N GLY A 79 -12.92 8.66 21.25
CA GLY A 79 -13.18 8.38 19.83
C GLY A 79 -13.78 9.53 19.02
N SER A 80 -13.04 10.63 18.85
CA SER A 80 -13.32 11.58 17.78
C SER A 80 -12.04 12.29 17.38
N THR A 81 -11.59 11.98 16.16
CA THR A 81 -10.76 12.79 15.27
C THR A 81 -9.59 13.51 15.93
N HIS A 82 -8.47 12.80 16.04
CA HIS A 82 -7.18 13.45 16.20
C HIS A 82 -6.85 14.18 14.89
N LEU A 83 -7.26 15.45 14.80
CA LEU A 83 -6.67 16.39 13.86
C LEU A 83 -5.30 16.77 14.44
N ALA A 84 -4.36 15.81 14.38
CA ALA A 84 -2.97 16.07 14.67
C ALA A 84 -2.43 16.93 13.53
N THR A 85 -2.05 18.16 13.87
CA THR A 85 -0.91 18.82 13.24
C THR A 85 0.21 17.79 13.04
N PRO A 86 0.93 17.83 11.90
CA PRO A 86 1.82 16.75 11.50
C PRO A 86 3.01 16.67 12.47
N GLU A 87 2.87 15.87 13.52
CA GLU A 87 4.02 15.25 14.15
C GLU A 87 4.52 14.21 13.16
N ALA A 88 5.69 14.49 12.59
CA ALA A 88 6.37 13.75 11.53
C ALA A 88 6.85 12.34 11.94
N GLY A 89 6.09 11.64 12.79
CA GLY A 89 6.41 10.30 13.29
C GLY A 89 5.26 9.29 13.23
N ALA A 90 3.99 9.73 13.31
CA ALA A 90 2.84 8.80 13.36
C ALA A 90 2.25 8.46 11.98
N ASN A 91 2.31 9.39 11.02
CA ASN A 91 1.73 9.17 9.67
C ASN A 91 2.51 8.14 8.84
N HIS A 92 3.83 8.04 9.03
CA HIS A 92 4.66 7.13 8.23
C HIS A 92 4.40 5.65 8.51
N GLN A 93 3.96 5.29 9.72
CA GLN A 93 3.61 3.90 10.03
C GLN A 93 2.28 3.52 9.38
N ALA A 94 1.27 4.39 9.47
CA ALA A 94 -0.02 4.18 8.84
C ALA A 94 0.08 4.06 7.31
N GLU A 95 0.89 4.91 6.66
CA GLU A 95 1.14 4.83 5.21
C GLU A 95 1.84 3.52 4.80
N LYS A 96 2.83 3.06 5.60
CA LYS A 96 3.51 1.77 5.36
C LYS A 96 2.55 0.59 5.49
N GLU A 97 1.69 0.58 6.51
CA GLU A 97 0.68 -0.46 6.71
C GLU A 97 -0.36 -0.48 5.59
N LEU A 98 -0.77 0.70 5.12
CA LEU A 98 -1.68 0.83 3.98
C LEU A 98 -1.06 0.29 2.70
N TYR A 99 0.22 0.58 2.46
CA TYR A 99 0.96 0.03 1.32
C TYR A 99 1.13 -1.50 1.42
N ASN A 100 1.40 -2.04 2.61
CA ASN A 100 1.46 -3.50 2.81
C ASN A 100 0.14 -4.17 2.43
N THR A 101 -0.97 -3.59 2.87
CA THR A 101 -2.32 -4.10 2.60
C THR A 101 -2.64 -4.02 1.10
N ALA A 102 -2.32 -2.89 0.47
CA ALA A 102 -2.48 -2.69 -0.97
C ALA A 102 -1.65 -3.69 -1.79
N PHE A 103 -0.39 -3.89 -1.40
CA PHE A 103 0.52 -4.86 -2.03
C PHE A 103 -0.04 -6.28 -1.96
N MET A 104 -0.48 -6.73 -0.78
CA MET A 104 -1.07 -8.06 -0.61
C MET A 104 -2.35 -8.24 -1.43
N LYS A 105 -3.22 -7.23 -1.49
CA LYS A 105 -4.44 -7.26 -2.31
C LYS A 105 -4.13 -7.37 -3.79
N THR A 106 -3.12 -6.64 -4.28
CA THR A 106 -2.65 -6.73 -5.66
C THR A 106 -2.16 -8.14 -5.98
N LEU A 107 -1.39 -8.77 -5.08
CA LEU A 107 -0.94 -10.16 -5.26
C LEU A 107 -2.11 -11.15 -5.25
N MET A 108 -3.12 -10.92 -4.42
CA MET A 108 -4.33 -11.76 -4.35
C MET A 108 -5.33 -11.49 -5.48
N GLY A 109 -5.09 -10.51 -6.36
CA GLY A 109 -6.02 -10.09 -7.41
C GLY A 109 -7.32 -9.46 -6.88
N SER A 110 -7.30 -8.95 -5.65
CA SER A 110 -8.44 -8.28 -5.02
C SER A 110 -8.51 -6.79 -5.41
N THR A 111 -9.69 -6.18 -5.30
CA THR A 111 -9.86 -4.75 -5.61
C THR A 111 -9.24 -3.86 -4.52
N LEU A 112 -8.55 -2.79 -4.93
CA LEU A 112 -7.99 -1.78 -4.02
C LEU A 112 -8.99 -0.65 -3.79
N ASN A 113 -9.04 -0.12 -2.56
CA ASN A 113 -9.74 1.13 -2.27
C ASN A 113 -8.95 2.33 -2.82
N LYS A 114 -9.58 3.51 -2.92
CA LYS A 114 -8.94 4.73 -3.44
C LYS A 114 -7.66 5.09 -2.69
N GLU A 115 -7.70 5.07 -1.37
CA GLU A 115 -6.55 5.37 -0.50
C GLU A 115 -5.40 4.36 -0.69
N GLU A 116 -5.73 3.08 -0.81
CA GLU A 116 -4.77 2.00 -1.05
C GLU A 116 -4.14 2.10 -2.44
N MET A 117 -4.94 2.46 -3.43
CA MET A 117 -4.50 2.68 -4.81
C MET A 117 -3.54 3.88 -4.90
N ASP A 118 -3.86 4.98 -4.23
CA ASP A 118 -3.01 6.17 -4.19
C ASP A 118 -1.67 5.87 -3.50
N ALA A 119 -1.70 5.15 -2.37
CA ALA A 119 -0.48 4.70 -1.68
C ALA A 119 0.34 3.74 -2.56
N PHE A 120 -0.30 2.79 -3.23
CA PHE A 120 0.34 1.83 -4.13
C PHE A 120 1.04 2.53 -5.31
N ASN A 121 0.35 3.45 -5.98
CA ASN A 121 0.88 4.20 -7.11
C ASN A 121 2.01 5.14 -6.69
N SER A 122 1.91 5.81 -5.54
CA SER A 122 2.94 6.73 -5.04
C SER A 122 4.34 6.10 -4.93
N VAL A 123 4.37 4.81 -4.60
CA VAL A 123 5.60 4.01 -4.48
C VAL A 123 5.96 3.39 -5.82
N ASN A 124 5.01 2.77 -6.51
CA ASN A 124 5.29 1.94 -7.68
C ASN A 124 5.46 2.72 -8.99
N ASP A 125 4.85 3.90 -9.14
CA ASP A 125 4.91 4.69 -10.39
C ASP A 125 6.34 5.09 -10.78
N LYS A 126 7.21 5.28 -9.79
CA LYS A 126 8.64 5.58 -10.01
C LYS A 126 9.39 4.42 -10.66
N PHE A 127 8.97 3.19 -10.38
CA PHE A 127 9.58 1.98 -10.92
C PHE A 127 8.96 1.60 -12.26
N ARG A 128 7.65 1.82 -12.45
CA ARG A 128 6.95 1.54 -13.71
C ARG A 128 7.40 2.41 -14.89
N ASN A 129 7.87 3.62 -14.63
CA ASN A 129 8.30 4.57 -15.67
C ASN A 129 9.79 4.54 -16.01
N SER A 130 10.61 3.78 -15.26
CA SER A 130 12.07 3.92 -15.30
C SER A 130 12.74 3.08 -16.41
N MET A 131 12.29 1.86 -16.69
CA MET A 131 12.91 1.02 -17.73
C MET A 131 11.90 0.11 -18.42
N GLN A 132 11.74 0.31 -19.74
CA GLN A 132 11.15 -0.70 -20.60
C GLN A 132 12.13 -1.86 -20.75
N THR A 133 11.84 -3.01 -20.14
CA THR A 133 12.05 -4.35 -20.71
C THR A 133 11.29 -5.39 -19.88
N ALA A 134 10.98 -6.52 -20.53
CA ALA A 134 10.04 -7.59 -20.20
C ALA A 134 9.68 -7.80 -18.72
N GLU A 135 8.70 -7.06 -18.22
CA GLU A 135 7.48 -7.56 -17.57
C GLU A 135 6.70 -6.34 -17.04
N GLN A 136 5.50 -6.11 -17.55
CA GLN A 136 4.68 -4.90 -17.32
C GLN A 136 4.16 -4.73 -15.87
N HIS A 137 4.78 -5.41 -14.91
CA HIS A 137 4.26 -5.67 -13.56
C HIS A 137 5.33 -5.59 -12.45
N GLN A 138 6.43 -4.85 -12.64
CA GLN A 138 7.38 -4.63 -11.53
C GLN A 138 6.69 -3.82 -10.41
N VAL A 139 6.49 -4.47 -9.26
CA VAL A 139 5.90 -3.91 -8.04
C VAL A 139 6.95 -4.01 -6.93
N LEU A 140 7.16 -2.91 -6.19
CA LEU A 140 8.12 -2.91 -5.09
C LEU A 140 7.56 -3.72 -3.91
N ILE A 141 8.40 -4.57 -3.31
CA ILE A 141 8.03 -5.33 -2.12
C ILE A 141 8.18 -4.42 -0.89
N PRO A 142 7.17 -4.32 -0.01
CA PRO A 142 7.28 -3.55 1.23
C PRO A 142 8.36 -4.08 2.20
N GLU A 143 8.95 -3.19 3.00
CA GLU A 143 10.04 -3.54 3.94
C GLU A 143 9.63 -4.58 4.99
N THR A 144 8.40 -4.50 5.51
CA THR A 144 7.85 -5.43 6.52
C THR A 144 7.71 -6.84 5.96
N ILE A 145 7.25 -6.98 4.71
CA ILE A 145 7.12 -8.27 4.03
C ILE A 145 8.51 -8.85 3.74
N LYS A 146 9.45 -8.01 3.31
CA LYS A 146 10.86 -8.43 3.12
C LYS A 146 11.45 -9.00 4.40
N GLU A 147 11.23 -8.38 5.56
CA GLU A 147 11.68 -8.89 6.85
C GLU A 147 11.05 -10.25 7.19
N GLY A 148 9.75 -10.41 6.93
CA GLY A 148 9.05 -11.69 7.07
C GLY A 148 9.68 -12.81 6.22
N ILE A 149 9.99 -12.52 4.95
CA ILE A 149 10.63 -13.47 4.03
C ILE A 149 11.99 -13.92 4.58
N TRP A 150 12.83 -12.99 5.07
CA TRP A 150 14.12 -13.35 5.65
C TRP A 150 13.98 -14.18 6.93
N LYS A 151 12.95 -13.90 7.75
CA LYS A 151 12.65 -14.70 8.94
C LYS A 151 12.26 -16.13 8.57
N GLU A 152 11.35 -16.31 7.62
CA GLU A 152 10.92 -17.63 7.14
C GLU A 152 12.10 -18.41 6.53
N ILE A 153 12.95 -17.76 5.74
CA ILE A 153 14.17 -18.38 5.21
C ILE A 153 15.10 -18.82 6.34
N GLY A 154 15.27 -18.00 7.37
CA GLY A 154 16.07 -18.35 8.55
C GLY A 154 15.52 -19.56 9.32
N GLU A 155 14.20 -19.71 9.37
CA GLU A 155 13.54 -20.87 10.00
C GLU A 155 13.64 -22.15 9.15
N LEU A 156 13.48 -22.03 7.83
CA LEU A 156 13.48 -23.18 6.92
C LEU A 156 14.88 -23.68 6.55
N HIS A 157 15.88 -22.80 6.52
CA HIS A 157 17.23 -23.11 6.06
C HIS A 157 18.26 -22.88 7.18
N PRO A 158 18.69 -23.94 7.90
CA PRO A 158 19.68 -23.83 8.98
C PRO A 158 21.00 -23.18 8.55
N ILE A 159 21.40 -23.35 7.29
CA ILE A 159 22.60 -22.73 6.72
C ILE A 159 22.58 -21.20 6.79
N PHE A 160 21.38 -20.58 6.81
CA PHE A 160 21.25 -19.14 6.93
C PHE A 160 21.62 -18.65 8.33
N ALA A 161 21.47 -19.49 9.35
CA ALA A 161 21.90 -19.18 10.72
C ALA A 161 23.44 -19.23 10.87
N ASP A 162 24.12 -20.04 10.05
CA ASP A 162 25.59 -20.16 10.07
C ASP A 162 26.27 -18.96 9.37
N VAL A 163 25.56 -18.26 8.50
CA VAL A 163 26.07 -17.11 7.77
C VAL A 163 25.73 -15.81 8.51
N ARG A 164 26.68 -14.87 8.58
CA ARG A 164 26.44 -13.53 9.14
C ARG A 164 26.06 -12.55 8.02
N PRO A 165 24.76 -12.21 7.84
CA PRO A 165 24.37 -11.19 6.89
C PRO A 165 24.91 -9.83 7.33
N THR A 166 25.54 -9.10 6.41
CA THR A 166 26.22 -7.83 6.71
C THR A 166 25.33 -6.61 6.50
N TYR A 167 24.17 -6.77 5.86
CA TYR A 167 23.16 -5.72 5.61
C TYR A 167 23.69 -4.42 4.98
N VAL A 168 24.87 -4.46 4.34
CA VAL A 168 25.46 -3.31 3.64
C VAL A 168 24.95 -3.30 2.20
N LYS A 169 24.51 -2.13 1.73
CA LYS A 169 24.12 -1.92 0.32
C LYS A 169 25.38 -1.65 -0.51
N GLY A 170 25.57 -2.40 -1.60
CA GLY A 170 26.71 -2.23 -2.52
C GLY A 170 27.87 -3.19 -2.23
N ASP A 171 29.04 -2.88 -2.78
CA ASP A 171 30.21 -3.75 -2.70
C ASP A 171 30.82 -3.74 -1.29
N LEU A 172 30.94 -4.93 -0.66
CA LEU A 172 31.57 -5.10 0.64
C LEU A 172 32.95 -5.76 0.48
N THR A 173 34.00 -5.09 0.95
CA THR A 173 35.34 -5.67 1.04
C THR A 173 35.65 -6.00 2.50
N ILE A 174 35.86 -7.28 2.80
CA ILE A 174 36.33 -7.73 4.12
C ILE A 174 37.83 -8.00 4.01
N ILE A 175 38.62 -7.26 4.79
CA ILE A 175 40.05 -7.52 4.91
C ILE A 175 40.20 -8.77 5.76
N LYS A 176 40.69 -9.85 5.14
CA LYS A 176 41.11 -11.06 5.83
C LYS A 176 42.62 -11.14 5.80
N GLU A 177 43.20 -11.62 6.90
CA GLU A 177 44.58 -12.10 6.88
C GLU A 177 44.71 -13.23 5.84
N LYS A 178 45.72 -13.14 4.99
CA LYS A 178 46.00 -14.16 3.97
C LYS A 178 46.93 -15.26 4.48
N THR A 179 47.65 -14.95 5.55
CA THR A 179 48.63 -15.80 6.19
C THR A 179 48.36 -15.69 7.68
N GLU A 180 48.44 -16.81 8.38
CA GLU A 180 48.49 -16.80 9.84
C GLU A 180 49.66 -15.88 10.22
N GLY A 181 49.39 -14.83 11.00
CA GLY A 181 50.44 -13.91 11.44
C GLY A 181 51.60 -14.72 12.00
N THR A 182 52.84 -14.32 11.71
CA THR A 182 54.00 -15.01 12.28
C THR A 182 53.92 -14.93 13.79
N ASP A 183 53.89 -16.08 14.46
CA ASP A 183 53.94 -16.15 15.92
C ASP A 183 55.20 -15.44 16.42
N ALA A 184 55.02 -14.64 17.48
CA ALA A 184 56.14 -13.94 18.10
C ALA A 184 57.13 -14.95 18.70
N GLU A 185 58.40 -14.80 18.38
CA GLU A 185 59.46 -15.61 18.96
C GLU A 185 59.76 -15.12 20.39
N TRP A 186 59.88 -16.06 21.33
CA TRP A 186 60.27 -15.74 22.71
C TRP A 186 61.76 -15.42 22.73
N VAL A 187 62.13 -14.20 23.13
CA VAL A 187 63.53 -13.76 23.27
C VAL A 187 63.89 -13.58 24.74
N ASP A 188 65.11 -13.98 25.11
CA ASP A 188 65.68 -13.75 26.44
C ASP A 188 66.22 -12.31 26.56
N GLU A 189 66.39 -11.82 27.81
CA GLU A 189 66.72 -10.40 28.10
C GLU A 189 68.01 -9.89 27.41
N GLU A 190 68.94 -10.79 27.11
CA GLU A 190 70.25 -10.46 26.53
C GLU A 190 70.26 -10.47 24.99
N THR A 191 69.16 -10.91 24.36
CA THR A 191 69.02 -10.96 22.89
C THR A 191 68.17 -9.81 22.37
N GLU A 192 68.69 -9.04 21.41
CA GLU A 192 67.90 -8.02 20.71
C GLU A 192 66.79 -8.70 19.89
N GLY A 193 65.53 -8.39 20.22
CA GLY A 193 64.38 -8.91 19.49
C GLY A 193 64.35 -8.37 18.06
N THR A 194 64.16 -9.26 17.09
CA THR A 194 63.89 -8.87 15.71
C THR A 194 62.39 -8.60 15.55
N ASP A 195 62.03 -7.39 15.14
CA ASP A 195 60.66 -7.09 14.71
C ASP A 195 60.32 -7.96 13.50
N ALA A 196 59.28 -8.77 13.64
CA ALA A 196 58.67 -9.45 12.50
C ALA A 196 58.02 -8.36 11.63
N ASP A 197 58.76 -7.92 10.61
CA ASP A 197 58.38 -6.80 9.76
C ASP A 197 57.14 -7.11 8.91
N THR A 198 56.37 -6.05 8.67
CA THR A 198 55.02 -5.95 8.07
C THR A 198 54.79 -6.64 6.73
#